data_AF-A0A7C3NT15-F1
#
_entry.id   AF-A0A7C3NT15-F1
#
_cell.length_a   1.000
_cell.length_b   1.000
_cell.length_c   1.000
_cell.angle_alpha   90.00
_cell.angle_beta   90.00
_cell.angle_gamma   90.00
#
_symmetry.space_group_name_H-M   'P 1'
#
loop_
_entity.id
_entity.type
_entity.pdbx_description
1 polymer ?
#
loop_
_entity_poly.entity_id
_entity_poly.type
_entity_poly.pdbx_seq_one_letter_code
_entity_poly.pdbx_strand_id
1 'polypeptide(L)' 'MKLREILKSPVFPAGHKWKIRKRTDGYESDVTALVRGMLEDEAIRDDQRWAWERWRNDESALKK' A
#
# COMPACT_ATOMS: atom_id res chain seq x y z
N MET A 1 19.50 -3.70 7.70
CA MET A 1 18.89 -2.67 8.56
C MET A 1 18.13 -3.37 9.67
N LYS A 2 18.38 -3.07 10.96
CA LYS A 2 17.54 -3.64 12.04
C LYS A 2 16.22 -2.86 12.04
N LEU A 3 15.13 -3.46 11.56
CA LEU A 3 13.77 -2.95 11.70
C LEU A 3 13.38 -2.98 13.18
N ARG A 4 13.71 -1.92 13.92
CA ARG A 4 13.49 -1.84 15.37
C ARG A 4 12.05 -1.51 15.74
N GLU A 5 11.24 -1.02 14.80
CA GLU A 5 9.86 -0.62 15.06
C GLU A 5 8.93 -1.16 13.97
N ILE A 6 7.88 -1.86 14.40
CA ILE A 6 6.77 -2.26 13.54
C ILE A 6 5.92 -1.02 13.32
N LEU A 7 5.88 -0.51 12.08
CA LEU A 7 4.92 0.53 11.73
C LEU A 7 3.51 -0.03 11.90
N LYS A 8 2.66 0.70 12.62
CA LYS A 8 1.24 0.39 12.68
C LYS A 8 0.62 0.72 11.33
N SER A 9 -0.20 -0.18 10.80
CA SER A 9 -0.92 0.07 9.56
C SER A 9 -1.81 1.31 9.68
N PRO A 10 -1.96 2.08 8.59
CA PRO A 10 -2.76 3.30 8.61
C PRO A 10 -4.23 2.98 8.91
N VAL A 11 -4.82 3.77 9.80
CA VAL A 11 -6.24 3.68 10.16
C VAL A 11 -6.95 4.89 9.61
N PHE A 12 -7.97 4.66 8.78
CA PHE A 12 -8.75 5.70 8.15
C PHE A 12 -10.04 5.95 8.96
N PRO A 13 -10.52 7.21 9.03
CA PRO A 13 -11.77 7.52 9.70
C PRO A 13 -12.96 6.87 8.98
N ALA A 14 -14.04 6.64 9.74
CA ALA A 14 -15.28 6.12 9.18
C ALA A 14 -15.80 7.03 8.05
N GLY A 15 -16.19 6.43 6.93
CA GLY A 15 -16.66 7.16 5.75
C GLY A 15 -15.56 7.73 4.85
N HIS A 16 -14.28 7.50 5.15
CA HIS A 16 -13.20 7.80 4.22
C HIS A 16 -13.41 7.03 2.90
N LYS A 17 -13.27 7.73 1.78
CA LYS A 17 -13.40 7.15 0.43
C LYS A 17 -12.27 7.68 -0.44
N TRP A 18 -11.57 6.78 -1.12
CA TRP A 18 -10.61 7.15 -2.15
C TRP A 18 -11.34 7.63 -3.41
N LYS A 19 -10.75 8.63 -4.08
CA LYS A 19 -11.28 9.16 -5.32
C LYS A 19 -11.10 8.13 -6.43
N ILE A 20 -12.19 7.70 -7.04
CA ILE A 20 -12.17 6.84 -8.23
C ILE A 20 -12.17 7.75 -9.45
N ARG A 21 -11.01 7.89 -10.10
CA ARG A 21 -10.88 8.65 -11.35
C ARG A 21 -10.37 7.72 -12.44
N LYS A 22 -11.23 7.27 -13.35
CA LYS A 22 -10.81 6.42 -14.48
C LYS A 22 -9.90 7.17 -15.45
N ARG A 23 -8.96 6.44 -16.05
CA ARG A 23 -8.18 6.92 -17.19
C ARG A 23 -9.08 7.14 -18.41
N THR A 24 -8.72 8.14 -19.22
CA THR A 24 -9.47 8.49 -20.43
C THR A 24 -8.95 7.75 -21.68
N ASP A 25 -7.76 7.15 -21.61
CA ASP A 25 -7.01 6.59 -22.73
C ASP A 25 -7.04 5.04 -22.78
N GLY A 26 -8.13 4.43 -22.34
CA GLY A 26 -8.31 2.98 -22.43
C GLY A 26 -9.38 2.46 -21.49
N TYR A 27 -9.54 1.14 -21.46
CA TYR A 27 -10.41 0.50 -20.49
C TYR A 27 -9.73 0.44 -19.11
N GLU A 28 -10.37 0.99 -18.08
CA GLU A 28 -10.00 0.82 -16.69
C GLU A 28 -11.25 0.41 -15.89
N SER A 29 -11.17 -0.72 -15.18
CA SER A 29 -12.25 -1.16 -14.31
C SER A 29 -12.37 -0.24 -13.08
N ASP A 30 -13.54 -0.18 -12.45
CA ASP A 30 -13.73 0.60 -11.22
C ASP A 30 -12.78 0.15 -10.09
N VAL A 31 -12.50 -1.16 -10.02
CA VAL A 31 -11.55 -1.73 -9.06
C VAL A 31 -10.14 -1.25 -9.34
N THR A 32 -9.71 -1.26 -10.61
CA THR A 32 -8.38 -0.79 -11.00
C THR A 32 -8.19 0.69 -10.66
N ALA A 33 -9.19 1.53 -10.98
CA ALA A 33 -9.16 2.95 -10.68
C ALA A 33 -9.16 3.22 -9.16
N LEU A 34 -9.92 2.43 -8.38
CA LEU A 34 -9.92 2.51 -6.92
C LEU A 34 -8.55 2.17 -6.33
N VAL A 35 -7.99 1.00 -6.69
CA VAL A 35 -6.68 0.55 -6.19
C VAL A 35 -5.60 1.58 -6.53
N ARG A 36 -5.61 2.13 -7.75
CA ARG A 36 -4.67 3.18 -8.12
C ARG A 36 -4.83 4.43 -7.25
N GLY A 37 -6.06 4.90 -7.01
CA GLY A 37 -6.32 6.03 -6.13
C GLY A 37 -5.90 5.79 -4.68
N MET A 38 -5.98 4.54 -4.20
CA MET A 38 -5.45 4.17 -2.88
C MET A 38 -3.93 4.25 -2.82
N LEU A 39 -3.22 3.83 -3.87
CA LEU A 39 -1.77 3.87 -3.94
C LEU A 39 -1.19 5.29 -4.06
N GLU A 40 -2.02 6.27 -4.42
CA GLU A 40 -1.66 7.69 -4.39
C GLU A 40 -1.67 8.27 -2.96
N ASP A 41 -2.27 7.58 -1.99
CA ASP A 41 -2.25 7.96 -0.57
C ASP A 41 -0.88 7.64 0.06
N GLU A 42 -0.19 8.66 0.57
CA GLU A 42 1.15 8.50 1.14
C GLU A 42 1.18 7.54 2.34
N ALA A 43 0.12 7.51 3.16
CA ALA A 43 0.07 6.62 4.31
C ALA A 43 0.01 5.15 3.90
N ILE A 44 -0.68 4.84 2.79
CA ILE A 44 -0.71 3.50 2.19
C ILE A 44 0.63 3.18 1.55
N ARG A 45 1.21 4.14 0.81
CA ARG A 45 2.47 3.94 0.09
C ARG A 45 3.63 3.64 1.03
N ASP A 46 3.68 4.33 2.17
CA ASP A 46 4.73 4.16 3.17
C ASP A 46 4.56 2.83 3.93
N ASP A 47 3.33 2.44 4.25
CA ASP A 47 3.02 1.14 4.85
C ASP A 47 3.43 -0.01 3.91
N GLN A 48 3.08 0.08 2.62
CA GLN A 48 3.48 -0.93 1.62
C GLN A 48 4.99 -1.01 1.45
N ARG A 49 5.68 0.14 1.42
CA ARG A 49 7.14 0.18 1.34
C ARG A 49 7.77 -0.49 2.56
N TRP A 50 7.29 -0.16 3.76
CA TRP A 50 7.80 -0.76 4.99
C TRP A 50 7.53 -2.27 5.03
N ALA A 51 6.33 -2.71 4.65
CA ALA A 51 5.98 -4.13 4.59
C ALA A 51 6.89 -4.89 3.60
N TRP A 52 7.15 -4.31 2.43
CA TRP A 52 8.05 -4.85 1.43
C TRP A 52 9.50 -4.92 1.93
N GLU A 53 10.00 -3.84 2.52
CA GLU A 53 11.34 -3.78 3.10
C GLU A 53 11.50 -4.78 4.24
N ARG A 54 10.49 -4.95 5.09
CA ARG A 54 10.48 -5.97 6.13
C ARG A 54 10.57 -7.37 5.54
N TRP A 55 9.68 -7.70 4.60
CA TRP A 55 9.68 -9.02 3.97
C TRP A 55 11.01 -9.31 3.26
N ARG A 56 11.53 -8.36 2.49
CA ARG A 56 12.78 -8.51 1.73
C ARG A 56 14.01 -8.69 2.61
N ASN A 57 14.03 -8.05 3.78
CA ASN A 57 15.17 -8.09 4.71
C ASN A 57 14.99 -9.10 5.85
N ASP A 58 13.89 -9.87 5.86
CA ASP A 58 13.68 -10.93 6.84
C ASP A 58 14.55 -12.14 6.47
N GLU A 59 15.71 -12.25 7.13
CA GLU A 59 16.65 -13.37 6.94
C GLU A 59 16.01 -14.74 7.25
N SER A 60 14.93 -14.78 8.02
CA SER A 60 14.22 -16.03 8.34
C SER A 60 13.40 -16.57 7.16
N ALA A 61 12.97 -15.71 6.22
CA ALA A 61 12.22 -16.11 5.04
C ALA A 61 13.06 -16.88 4.00
N LEU A 62 14.40 -16.81 4.09
CA LEU A 62 15.35 -17.50 3.21
C LEU A 62 15.93 -18.78 3.83
N LYS A 63 15.68 -19.04 5.12
CA LYS A 63 16.18 -20.25 5.79
C LYS A 63 15.07 -21.31 5.78
N LYS A 64 15.24 -22.31 4.92
CA LYS A 64 14.50 -23.59 4.95
C LYS A 64 14.92 -24.43 6.15
#